data_AF-A0A8C2MDE1-F1
#
_entry.id   AF-A0A8C2MDE1-F1
#
_cell.length_a   1.000
_cell.length_b   1.000
_cell.length_c   1.000
_cell.angle_alpha   90.00
_cell.angle_beta   90.00
_cell.angle_gamma   90.00
#
_symmetry.space_group_name_H-M   'P 1'
#
loop_
_entity.id
_entity.type
_entity.pdbx_description
1 polymer ?
#
loop_
_entity_poly.entity_id
_entity_poly.type
_entity_poly.pdbx_seq_one_letter_code
_entity_poly.pdbx_strand_id
1 'polypeptide(L)'
;MAPKKKPNKGNKEFEGKKKKGGKKDTSSALKTPETNVVEELKEFYHKQIQDLEDRLARYQRKWDELAVQEKLFRQEFEQLANNKKEIVAFLKRTLNQRVDEITDLNDQLQSLQLAKEMEKDAFEAQLAQVRHEFQETKDQLTTENIVLGGKLAALEEFRLQKEELTDKYLVLEEQLRKQEGEYKDYVYNLEKKSVLDKDRLRKEIIQRVNLVATDFRKVATNQMWETTRRAILENNNVTLQLSWVTQQGVQLLQENEQLKGIQDKLYQQVEMLENTQEIMARNSRGHQKVILMLTEKCRQQRQDTKEAEQLRLLLSQLEQNFQTLQKDNQILRSEKDQLEQQLSKQQAEVNQLQEELTEEQKVRGSLETVLAQATSLLQDIMQMRTDARDGDFDVVFQLQRKELLQQLLALLSSAMVSKLHLGMGCHKDKQPQGPPKESRTSAQIPGTATASLLQQLSAITTYKPGDLGLVPRRVHIPPNPQDLRSLSYVSRMGICQLQNTNEIYPSGALKKFRKFSLPKPFLYRK
;
A
#
# COMPACT_ATOMS: atom_id res chain seq x y z
N MET A 1 42.57 78.04 -33.32
CA MET A 1 42.21 79.34 -33.96
C MET A 1 43.35 80.33 -33.78
N ALA A 2 43.37 81.45 -34.51
CA ALA A 2 44.48 82.42 -34.50
C ALA A 2 44.23 83.62 -33.56
N PRO A 3 45.29 84.34 -33.13
CA PRO A 3 45.26 85.78 -32.96
C PRO A 3 45.75 86.48 -34.25
N LYS A 4 45.11 87.59 -34.64
CA LYS A 4 45.44 88.36 -35.85
C LYS A 4 46.38 89.55 -35.58
N LYS A 5 46.98 90.00 -36.68
CA LYS A 5 47.85 91.17 -36.93
C LYS A 5 47.60 92.43 -36.06
N LYS A 6 48.68 93.23 -35.92
CA LYS A 6 48.67 94.67 -35.61
C LYS A 6 47.63 95.43 -36.49
N PRO A 7 47.13 96.59 -36.05
CA PRO A 7 47.90 97.83 -36.27
C PRO A 7 48.02 98.70 -35.00
N ASN A 8 49.12 99.45 -34.88
CA ASN A 8 49.25 100.52 -33.88
C ASN A 8 49.15 101.88 -34.58
N LYS A 9 48.51 102.88 -33.95
CA LYS A 9 48.11 104.15 -34.57
C LYS A 9 48.11 105.29 -33.54
N GLY A 10 48.98 106.28 -33.78
CA GLY A 10 48.90 107.61 -33.16
C GLY A 10 49.68 107.81 -31.86
N ASN A 11 50.73 108.64 -31.91
CA ASN A 11 50.90 109.90 -31.15
C ASN A 11 52.34 110.44 -31.42
N LYS A 12 52.65 111.73 -31.62
CA LYS A 12 52.27 112.99 -30.92
C LYS A 12 52.78 113.05 -29.46
N GLU A 13 53.37 114.13 -28.95
CA GLU A 13 53.54 115.50 -29.46
C GLU A 13 54.67 116.25 -28.70
N PHE A 14 55.05 117.46 -29.16
CA PHE A 14 55.74 118.53 -28.40
C PHE A 14 57.19 118.29 -27.89
N GLU A 15 58.05 119.31 -27.67
CA GLU A 15 58.07 120.75 -28.00
C GLU A 15 59.55 121.21 -28.19
N GLY A 16 59.85 122.28 -28.95
CA GLY A 16 61.19 122.91 -28.87
C GLY A 16 61.62 123.95 -29.93
N LYS A 17 61.13 125.20 -29.82
CA LYS A 17 61.86 126.52 -29.92
C LYS A 17 63.28 126.50 -30.56
N LYS A 18 63.77 127.38 -31.45
CA LYS A 18 63.50 128.72 -32.10
C LYS A 18 64.43 128.79 -33.37
N LYS A 19 64.56 129.76 -34.30
CA LYS A 19 64.03 131.09 -34.77
C LYS A 19 64.49 131.19 -36.27
N LYS A 20 63.81 131.76 -37.28
CA LYS A 20 63.60 133.19 -37.68
C LYS A 20 64.91 134.02 -37.80
N GLY A 21 65.29 134.66 -38.93
CA GLY A 21 64.74 134.74 -40.31
C GLY A 21 65.23 136.00 -41.09
N GLY A 22 64.75 136.24 -42.33
CA GLY A 22 65.00 137.46 -43.15
C GLY A 22 66.12 137.29 -44.20
N LYS A 23 66.04 137.69 -45.50
CA LYS A 23 65.49 138.89 -46.19
C LYS A 23 66.07 140.21 -45.65
N LYS A 24 66.56 141.17 -46.46
CA LYS A 24 65.98 141.71 -47.71
C LYS A 24 67.02 142.43 -48.63
N ASP A 25 66.61 142.74 -49.85
CA ASP A 25 67.20 143.60 -50.92
C ASP A 25 67.64 145.01 -50.41
N THR A 26 68.48 145.82 -51.09
CA THR A 26 68.19 146.60 -52.34
C THR A 26 69.40 147.50 -52.74
N SER A 27 69.57 147.90 -54.02
CA SER A 27 70.27 149.13 -54.53
C SER A 27 71.80 149.32 -54.26
N SER A 28 72.58 150.16 -54.99
CA SER A 28 72.48 150.80 -56.32
C SER A 28 73.85 151.38 -56.77
N ALA A 29 74.12 151.36 -58.09
CA ALA A 29 75.01 152.22 -58.89
C ALA A 29 76.32 152.87 -58.33
N LEU A 30 77.45 152.37 -58.84
CA LEU A 30 78.42 153.14 -59.66
C LEU A 30 79.23 154.32 -59.04
N LYS A 31 80.43 154.05 -58.50
CA LYS A 31 81.75 154.60 -58.97
C LYS A 31 82.95 154.06 -58.17
N THR A 32 84.12 154.05 -58.82
CA THR A 32 85.44 153.51 -58.41
C THR A 32 86.19 154.32 -57.33
N PRO A 33 87.22 153.79 -56.64
CA PRO A 33 87.69 152.38 -56.53
C PRO A 33 88.05 151.91 -55.08
N GLU A 34 87.33 150.94 -54.51
CA GLU A 34 87.59 150.40 -53.15
C GLU A 34 87.59 148.85 -53.08
N THR A 35 88.26 148.17 -54.01
CA THR A 35 88.20 146.70 -54.14
C THR A 35 88.87 145.93 -52.99
N ASN A 36 90.05 146.37 -52.53
CA ASN A 36 90.97 145.51 -51.77
C ASN A 36 90.44 145.13 -50.37
N VAL A 37 89.89 146.09 -49.61
CA VAL A 37 89.40 145.81 -48.23
C VAL A 37 88.14 144.92 -48.25
N VAL A 38 87.33 145.03 -49.30
CA VAL A 38 86.17 144.14 -49.51
C VAL A 38 86.64 142.73 -49.88
N GLU A 39 87.74 142.60 -50.61
CA GLU A 39 88.37 141.31 -50.93
C GLU A 39 88.97 140.63 -49.70
N GLU A 40 89.67 141.35 -48.82
CA GLU A 40 90.18 140.81 -47.54
C GLU A 40 89.05 140.29 -46.63
N LEU A 41 87.96 141.06 -46.48
CA LEU A 41 86.82 140.64 -45.66
C LEU A 41 86.06 139.45 -46.29
N LYS A 42 85.95 139.44 -47.62
CA LYS A 42 85.41 138.33 -48.40
C LYS A 42 86.26 137.07 -48.23
N GLU A 43 87.59 137.19 -48.28
CA GLU A 43 88.53 136.08 -48.01
C GLU A 43 88.37 135.51 -46.60
N PHE A 44 88.23 136.37 -45.58
CA PHE A 44 87.98 135.91 -44.21
C PHE A 44 86.70 135.06 -44.14
N TYR A 45 85.61 135.52 -44.75
CA TYR A 45 84.37 134.73 -44.82
C TYR A 45 84.50 133.47 -45.69
N HIS A 46 85.30 133.47 -46.77
CA HIS A 46 85.56 132.25 -47.55
C HIS A 46 86.36 131.22 -46.74
N LYS A 47 87.38 131.65 -45.99
CA LYS A 47 88.14 130.79 -45.07
C LYS A 47 87.25 130.24 -43.95
N GLN A 48 86.36 131.06 -43.39
CA GLN A 48 85.38 130.62 -42.40
C GLN A 48 84.33 129.65 -42.98
N ILE A 49 83.85 129.88 -44.20
CA ILE A 49 82.97 128.96 -44.93
C ILE A 49 83.70 127.63 -45.15
N GLN A 50 84.95 127.66 -45.63
CA GLN A 50 85.76 126.47 -45.84
C GLN A 50 85.98 125.68 -44.53
N ASP A 51 86.32 126.34 -43.40
CA ASP A 51 86.44 125.69 -42.09
C ASP A 51 85.12 125.04 -41.62
N LEU A 52 83.99 125.69 -41.90
CA LEU A 52 82.65 125.19 -41.58
C LEU A 52 82.23 124.03 -42.49
N GLU A 53 82.50 124.10 -43.79
CA GLU A 53 82.28 123.03 -44.76
C GLU A 53 83.15 121.82 -44.44
N ASP A 54 84.41 122.03 -44.10
CA ASP A 54 85.35 120.98 -43.74
C ASP A 54 84.99 120.36 -42.36
N ARG A 55 84.42 121.16 -41.44
CA ARG A 55 83.79 120.67 -40.19
C ARG A 55 82.50 119.90 -40.45
N LEU A 56 81.68 120.33 -41.41
CA LEU A 56 80.45 119.66 -41.82
C LEU A 56 80.79 118.32 -42.50
N ALA A 57 81.79 118.28 -43.38
CA ALA A 57 82.33 117.07 -43.99
C ALA A 57 82.96 116.11 -42.95
N ARG A 58 83.65 116.63 -41.92
CA ARG A 58 84.10 115.83 -40.76
C ARG A 58 82.93 115.24 -39.97
N TYR A 59 81.81 115.95 -39.82
CA TYR A 59 80.60 115.39 -39.19
C TYR A 59 79.84 114.41 -40.10
N GLN A 60 79.77 114.66 -41.41
CA GLN A 60 79.18 113.72 -42.39
C GLN A 60 79.94 112.40 -42.39
N ARG A 61 81.27 112.42 -42.58
CA ARG A 61 82.10 111.19 -42.54
C ARG A 61 81.89 110.40 -41.25
N LYS A 62 81.80 111.07 -40.09
CA LYS A 62 81.49 110.41 -38.80
C LYS A 62 80.06 109.89 -38.70
N TRP A 63 79.09 110.56 -39.33
CA TRP A 63 77.71 110.11 -39.36
C TRP A 63 77.54 108.91 -40.31
N ASP A 64 78.21 108.92 -41.46
CA ASP A 64 78.28 107.80 -42.40
C ASP A 64 79.01 106.60 -41.77
N GLU A 65 80.12 106.83 -41.07
CA GLU A 65 80.84 105.81 -40.28
C GLU A 65 79.93 105.19 -39.22
N LEU A 66 79.26 106.00 -38.39
CA LEU A 66 78.30 105.52 -37.38
C LEU A 66 77.10 104.80 -38.02
N ALA A 67 76.60 105.27 -39.17
CA ALA A 67 75.50 104.63 -39.89
C ALA A 67 75.92 103.33 -40.59
N VAL A 68 77.21 103.15 -40.92
CA VAL A 68 77.78 101.87 -41.35
C VAL A 68 77.95 100.94 -40.14
N GLN A 69 78.47 101.43 -39.02
CA GLN A 69 78.59 100.65 -37.77
C GLN A 69 77.21 100.17 -37.26
N GLU A 70 76.17 101.03 -37.26
CA GLU A 70 74.80 100.62 -36.90
C GLU A 70 74.29 99.50 -37.82
N LYS A 71 74.51 99.61 -39.14
CA LYS A 71 74.13 98.57 -40.11
C LYS A 71 74.88 97.26 -39.89
N LEU A 72 76.18 97.32 -39.58
CA LEU A 72 77.00 96.14 -39.27
C LEU A 72 76.52 95.46 -37.98
N PHE A 73 76.42 96.18 -36.87
CA PHE A 73 75.87 95.62 -35.61
C PHE A 73 74.46 95.06 -35.81
N ARG A 74 73.62 95.72 -36.61
CA ARG A 74 72.27 95.23 -36.93
C ARG A 74 72.30 93.93 -37.74
N GLN A 75 73.19 93.81 -38.72
CA GLN A 75 73.41 92.56 -39.46
C GLN A 75 73.94 91.46 -38.55
N GLU A 76 74.88 91.75 -37.65
CA GLU A 76 75.38 90.81 -36.63
C GLU A 76 74.26 90.35 -35.68
N PHE A 77 73.41 91.26 -35.19
CA PHE A 77 72.26 90.91 -34.36
C PHE A 77 71.21 90.10 -35.12
N GLU A 78 70.96 90.40 -36.40
CA GLU A 78 70.02 89.64 -37.25
C GLU A 78 70.58 88.24 -37.58
N GLN A 79 71.88 88.11 -37.84
CA GLN A 79 72.59 86.83 -37.97
C GLN A 79 72.53 86.03 -36.66
N LEU A 80 72.90 86.62 -35.52
CA LEU A 80 72.84 85.97 -34.20
C LEU A 80 71.42 85.52 -33.84
N ALA A 81 70.41 86.33 -34.19
CA ALA A 81 69.01 85.97 -34.01
C ALA A 81 68.56 84.84 -34.94
N ASN A 82 69.10 84.74 -36.16
CA ASN A 82 68.83 83.64 -37.09
C ASN A 82 69.53 82.35 -36.62
N ASN A 83 70.83 82.40 -36.32
CA ASN A 83 71.59 81.31 -35.73
C ASN A 83 70.89 80.75 -34.48
N LYS A 84 70.38 81.63 -33.59
CA LYS A 84 69.58 81.21 -32.42
C LYS A 84 68.26 80.53 -32.79
N LYS A 85 67.53 81.00 -33.81
CA LYS A 85 66.31 80.33 -34.31
C LYS A 85 66.64 78.96 -34.89
N GLU A 86 67.73 78.85 -35.64
CA GLU A 86 68.17 77.61 -36.30
C GLU A 86 68.62 76.57 -35.28
N ILE A 87 69.44 76.96 -34.29
CA ILE A 87 69.82 76.10 -33.16
C ILE A 87 68.57 75.63 -32.40
N VAL A 88 67.63 76.54 -32.07
CA VAL A 88 66.38 76.16 -31.40
C VAL A 88 65.51 75.25 -32.27
N ALA A 89 65.47 75.45 -33.59
CA ALA A 89 64.71 74.62 -34.52
C ALA A 89 65.37 73.25 -34.76
N PHE A 90 66.70 73.16 -34.68
CA PHE A 90 67.44 71.89 -34.70
C PHE A 90 67.20 71.11 -33.41
N LEU A 91 67.40 71.75 -32.25
CA LEU A 91 67.16 71.14 -30.94
C LEU A 91 65.71 70.70 -30.77
N LYS A 92 64.72 71.46 -31.27
CA LYS A 92 63.31 71.03 -31.29
C LYS A 92 63.04 69.84 -32.19
N ARG A 93 63.62 69.78 -33.40
CA ARG A 93 63.48 68.59 -34.27
C ARG A 93 64.09 67.35 -33.61
N THR A 94 65.31 67.49 -33.08
CA THR A 94 66.02 66.39 -32.41
C THR A 94 65.29 65.94 -31.15
N LEU A 95 64.74 66.86 -30.35
CA LEU A 95 63.92 66.53 -29.18
C LEU A 95 62.64 65.81 -29.58
N ASN A 96 61.91 66.31 -30.58
CA ASN A 96 60.72 65.63 -31.09
C ASN A 96 61.05 64.22 -31.60
N GLN A 97 62.10 64.06 -32.42
CA GLN A 97 62.56 62.74 -32.88
C GLN A 97 62.83 61.77 -31.72
N ARG A 98 63.45 62.24 -30.62
CA ARG A 98 63.64 61.40 -29.42
C ARG A 98 62.34 61.11 -28.67
N VAL A 99 61.34 62.00 -28.70
CA VAL A 99 60.00 61.74 -28.13
C VAL A 99 59.26 60.71 -28.99
N ASP A 100 59.29 60.88 -30.31
CA ASP A 100 58.67 59.98 -31.29
C ASP A 100 59.28 58.57 -31.19
N GLU A 101 60.61 58.46 -31.13
CA GLU A 101 61.34 57.20 -30.84
C GLU A 101 60.93 56.57 -29.48
N ILE A 102 60.74 57.39 -28.44
CA ILE A 102 60.31 56.90 -27.11
C ILE A 102 58.87 56.39 -27.15
N THR A 103 57.97 57.02 -27.90
CA THR A 103 56.60 56.51 -28.09
C THR A 103 56.58 55.21 -28.91
N ASP A 104 57.32 55.13 -30.01
CA ASP A 104 57.42 53.91 -30.82
C ASP A 104 57.97 52.73 -30.00
N LEU A 105 58.99 52.95 -29.17
CA LEU A 105 59.56 51.94 -28.27
C LEU A 105 58.62 51.59 -27.11
N ASN A 106 57.87 52.56 -26.57
CA ASN A 106 56.85 52.30 -25.55
C ASN A 106 55.72 51.42 -26.11
N ASP A 107 55.23 51.71 -27.31
CA ASP A 107 54.10 51.00 -27.91
C ASP A 107 54.51 49.59 -28.37
N GLN A 108 55.75 49.42 -28.82
CA GLN A 108 56.38 48.10 -28.99
C GLN A 108 56.50 47.34 -27.66
N LEU A 109 56.88 48.01 -26.57
CA LEU A 109 56.98 47.39 -25.25
C LEU A 109 55.60 46.98 -24.69
N GLN A 110 54.57 47.81 -24.87
CA GLN A 110 53.19 47.50 -24.46
C GLN A 110 52.59 46.36 -25.29
N SER A 111 52.78 46.36 -26.61
CA SER A 111 52.31 45.25 -27.46
C SER A 111 53.05 43.94 -27.17
N LEU A 112 54.35 43.99 -26.83
CA LEU A 112 55.11 42.82 -26.36
C LEU A 112 54.64 42.33 -24.98
N GLN A 113 54.27 43.24 -24.07
CA GLN A 113 53.66 42.88 -22.77
C GLN A 113 52.32 42.18 -22.96
N LEU A 114 51.42 42.74 -23.78
CA LEU A 114 50.12 42.16 -24.10
C LEU A 114 50.25 40.79 -24.79
N ALA A 115 51.20 40.63 -25.73
CA ALA A 115 51.47 39.34 -26.36
C ALA A 115 51.93 38.29 -25.33
N LYS A 116 52.85 38.66 -24.43
CA LYS A 116 53.32 37.81 -23.33
C LYS A 116 52.21 37.48 -22.32
N GLU A 117 51.24 38.36 -22.13
CA GLU A 117 50.08 38.10 -21.27
C GLU A 117 49.10 37.14 -21.93
N MET A 118 48.77 37.33 -23.22
CA MET A 118 47.99 36.33 -23.97
C MET A 118 48.66 34.95 -24.04
N GLU A 119 49.99 34.89 -24.18
CA GLU A 119 50.74 33.62 -24.12
C GLU A 119 50.62 32.94 -22.76
N LYS A 120 50.76 33.67 -21.65
CA LYS A 120 50.52 33.13 -20.30
C LYS A 120 49.10 32.61 -20.16
N ASP A 121 48.10 33.41 -20.51
CA ASP A 121 46.69 33.06 -20.38
C ASP A 121 46.37 31.80 -21.19
N ALA A 122 46.96 31.65 -22.38
CA ALA A 122 46.85 30.44 -23.19
C ALA A 122 47.54 29.22 -22.55
N PHE A 123 48.73 29.37 -21.95
CA PHE A 123 49.41 28.29 -21.23
C PHE A 123 48.70 27.92 -19.91
N GLU A 124 48.13 28.89 -19.19
CA GLU A 124 47.34 28.65 -17.98
C GLU A 124 46.02 27.96 -18.32
N ALA A 125 45.36 28.33 -19.43
CA ALA A 125 44.18 27.64 -19.95
C ALA A 125 44.51 26.19 -20.38
N GLN A 126 45.61 25.96 -21.10
CA GLN A 126 46.08 24.60 -21.45
C GLN A 126 46.39 23.77 -20.21
N LEU A 127 47.06 24.36 -19.21
CA LEU A 127 47.37 23.70 -17.94
C LEU A 127 46.10 23.38 -17.13
N ALA A 128 45.09 24.26 -17.17
CA ALA A 128 43.79 24.01 -16.57
C ALA A 128 43.03 22.89 -17.29
N GLN A 129 43.03 22.87 -18.63
CA GLN A 129 42.43 21.81 -19.44
C GLN A 129 43.08 20.44 -19.15
N VAL A 130 44.41 20.33 -19.22
CA VAL A 130 45.12 19.06 -18.94
C VAL A 130 44.88 18.58 -17.50
N ARG A 131 44.74 19.50 -16.53
CA ARG A 131 44.34 19.14 -15.16
C ARG A 131 42.90 18.64 -15.06
N HIS A 132 41.98 19.21 -15.85
CA HIS A 132 40.59 18.76 -15.93
C HIS A 132 40.50 17.36 -16.53
N GLU A 133 41.11 17.15 -17.71
CA GLU A 133 41.16 15.86 -18.40
C GLU A 133 41.81 14.76 -17.54
N PHE A 134 42.89 15.08 -16.82
CA PHE A 134 43.52 14.15 -15.89
C PHE A 134 42.64 13.82 -14.68
N GLN A 135 41.88 14.78 -14.15
CA GLN A 135 40.97 14.55 -13.05
C GLN A 135 39.73 13.76 -13.50
N GLU A 136 39.17 14.05 -14.69
CA GLU A 136 38.08 13.28 -15.28
C GLU A 136 38.46 11.83 -15.56
N THR A 137 39.63 11.58 -16.19
CA THR A 137 40.09 10.22 -16.46
C THR A 137 40.40 9.44 -15.18
N LYS A 138 40.97 10.10 -14.16
CA LYS A 138 41.13 9.53 -12.82
C LYS A 138 39.78 9.17 -12.18
N ASP A 139 38.78 10.04 -12.27
CA ASP A 139 37.47 9.81 -11.66
C ASP A 139 36.69 8.72 -12.42
N GLN A 140 36.78 8.69 -13.75
CA GLN A 140 36.28 7.59 -14.60
C GLN A 140 36.88 6.25 -14.14
N LEU A 141 38.21 6.12 -14.11
CA LEU A 141 38.91 4.92 -13.65
C LEU A 141 38.55 4.55 -12.20
N THR A 142 38.30 5.53 -11.34
CA THR A 142 37.84 5.31 -9.96
C THR A 142 36.43 4.72 -9.93
N THR A 143 35.49 5.25 -10.74
CA THR A 143 34.14 4.68 -10.85
C THR A 143 34.14 3.28 -11.48
N GLU A 144 34.98 3.03 -12.49
CA GLU A 144 35.15 1.68 -13.06
C GLU A 144 35.70 0.70 -12.03
N ASN A 145 36.67 1.11 -11.21
CA ASN A 145 37.23 0.27 -10.14
C ASN A 145 36.17 -0.09 -9.09
N ILE A 146 35.33 0.87 -8.67
CA ILE A 146 34.20 0.64 -7.76
C ILE A 146 33.19 -0.33 -8.39
N VAL A 147 32.84 -0.16 -9.67
CA VAL A 147 31.92 -1.05 -10.40
C VAL A 147 32.50 -2.46 -10.57
N LEU A 148 33.82 -2.58 -10.80
CA LEU A 148 34.51 -3.87 -10.87
C LEU A 148 34.59 -4.55 -9.50
N GLY A 149 34.81 -3.81 -8.41
CA GLY A 149 34.73 -4.31 -7.04
C GLY A 149 33.34 -4.85 -6.69
N GLY A 150 32.27 -4.13 -7.07
CA GLY A 150 30.90 -4.62 -6.92
C GLY A 150 30.61 -5.89 -7.73
N LYS A 151 31.12 -5.98 -8.97
CA LYS A 151 31.03 -7.21 -9.79
C LYS A 151 31.82 -8.38 -9.18
N LEU A 152 32.97 -8.11 -8.56
CA LEU A 152 33.79 -9.13 -7.89
C LEU A 152 33.08 -9.67 -6.64
N ALA A 153 32.52 -8.79 -5.80
CA ALA A 153 31.73 -9.20 -4.64
C ALA A 153 30.53 -10.09 -5.02
N ALA A 154 29.78 -9.72 -6.07
CA ALA A 154 28.68 -10.54 -6.59
C ALA A 154 29.17 -11.90 -7.16
N LEU A 155 30.37 -11.95 -7.74
CA LEU A 155 31.00 -13.21 -8.19
C LEU A 155 31.40 -14.09 -6.99
N GLU A 156 31.91 -13.50 -5.92
CA GLU A 156 32.29 -14.19 -4.68
C GLU A 156 31.06 -14.73 -3.93
N GLU A 157 29.97 -13.97 -3.87
CA GLU A 157 28.67 -14.44 -3.37
C GLU A 157 28.15 -15.63 -4.20
N PHE A 158 28.16 -15.54 -5.52
CA PHE A 158 27.76 -16.65 -6.39
C PHE A 158 28.66 -17.89 -6.21
N ARG A 159 29.97 -17.68 -6.03
CA ARG A 159 30.96 -18.74 -5.74
C ARG A 159 30.65 -19.46 -4.42
N LEU A 160 30.32 -18.70 -3.36
CA LEU A 160 29.92 -19.24 -2.05
C LEU A 160 28.58 -19.98 -2.13
N GLN A 161 27.57 -19.42 -2.78
CA GLN A 161 26.27 -20.07 -3.00
C GLN A 161 26.42 -21.40 -3.77
N LYS A 162 27.32 -21.45 -4.75
CA LYS A 162 27.64 -22.67 -5.49
C LYS A 162 28.31 -23.72 -4.61
N GLU A 163 29.27 -23.33 -3.76
CA GLU A 163 29.91 -24.25 -2.80
C GLU A 163 28.89 -24.79 -1.80
N GLU A 164 28.11 -23.93 -1.16
CA GLU A 164 27.01 -24.32 -0.26
C GLU A 164 26.04 -25.32 -0.91
N LEU A 165 25.66 -25.09 -2.17
CA LEU A 165 24.76 -25.99 -2.91
C LEU A 165 25.45 -27.32 -3.25
N THR A 166 26.75 -27.30 -3.53
CA THR A 166 27.55 -28.50 -3.79
C THR A 166 27.70 -29.34 -2.52
N ASP A 167 27.96 -28.73 -1.36
CA ASP A 167 28.03 -29.42 -0.07
C ASP A 167 26.69 -30.05 0.31
N LYS A 168 25.58 -29.31 0.12
CA LYS A 168 24.21 -29.82 0.32
C LYS A 168 23.93 -31.01 -0.61
N TYR A 169 24.41 -30.97 -1.85
CA TYR A 169 24.28 -32.09 -2.80
C TYR A 169 25.10 -33.31 -2.38
N LEU A 170 26.39 -33.13 -2.02
CA LEU A 170 27.26 -34.21 -1.53
C LEU A 170 26.71 -34.89 -0.27
N VAL A 171 26.10 -34.13 0.64
CA VAL A 171 25.42 -34.68 1.83
C VAL A 171 24.20 -35.52 1.45
N LEU A 172 23.42 -35.10 0.44
CA LEU A 172 22.26 -35.86 -0.06
C LEU A 172 22.68 -37.12 -0.84
N GLU A 173 23.72 -37.04 -1.68
CA GLU A 173 24.31 -38.21 -2.34
C GLU A 173 24.82 -39.23 -1.31
N GLU A 174 25.49 -38.76 -0.26
CA GLU A 174 26.00 -39.63 0.81
C GLU A 174 24.88 -40.28 1.64
N GLN A 175 23.75 -39.57 1.85
CA GLN A 175 22.56 -40.14 2.47
C GLN A 175 21.89 -41.19 1.56
N LEU A 176 21.75 -40.91 0.27
CA LEU A 176 21.21 -41.85 -0.71
C LEU A 176 22.08 -43.11 -0.81
N ARG A 177 23.40 -42.94 -0.87
CA ARG A 177 24.39 -44.03 -0.90
C ARG A 177 24.32 -44.93 0.35
N LYS A 178 24.08 -44.34 1.52
CA LYS A 178 23.84 -45.08 2.78
C LYS A 178 22.53 -45.86 2.74
N GLN A 179 21.42 -45.22 2.36
CA GLN A 179 20.13 -45.90 2.22
C GLN A 179 20.20 -47.06 1.20
N GLU A 180 20.86 -46.85 0.06
CA GLU A 180 21.12 -47.92 -0.92
C GLU A 180 21.90 -49.09 -0.30
N GLY A 181 22.92 -48.83 0.52
CA GLY A 181 23.67 -49.85 1.26
C GLY A 181 22.77 -50.62 2.23
N GLU A 182 22.02 -49.89 3.06
CA GLU A 182 21.07 -50.45 4.03
C GLU A 182 19.99 -51.31 3.35
N TYR A 183 19.46 -50.88 2.21
CA TYR A 183 18.50 -51.67 1.42
C TYR A 183 19.14 -52.91 0.78
N LYS A 184 20.37 -52.82 0.26
CA LYS A 184 21.11 -53.98 -0.27
C LYS A 184 21.38 -55.02 0.83
N ASP A 185 21.81 -54.57 2.00
CA ASP A 185 22.01 -55.43 3.18
C ASP A 185 20.69 -56.01 3.70
N TYR A 186 19.60 -55.23 3.70
CA TYR A 186 18.27 -55.72 4.09
C TYR A 186 17.77 -56.84 3.15
N VAL A 187 17.88 -56.64 1.84
CA VAL A 187 17.52 -57.65 0.83
C VAL A 187 18.39 -58.90 0.98
N TYR A 188 19.71 -58.75 1.05
CA TYR A 188 20.64 -59.87 1.26
C TYR A 188 20.33 -60.65 2.55
N ASN A 189 19.99 -59.97 3.65
CA ASN A 189 19.59 -60.61 4.89
C ASN A 189 18.24 -61.34 4.80
N LEU A 190 17.27 -60.84 4.02
CA LEU A 190 16.02 -61.54 3.74
C LEU A 190 16.24 -62.78 2.86
N GLU A 191 17.03 -62.67 1.81
CA GLU A 191 17.39 -63.79 0.92
C GLU A 191 18.12 -64.89 1.69
N LYS A 192 19.13 -64.50 2.49
CA LYS A 192 19.89 -65.40 3.37
C LYS A 192 18.98 -66.13 4.36
N LYS A 193 18.04 -65.43 5.01
CA LYS A 193 17.00 -66.06 5.86
C LYS A 193 16.14 -67.05 5.06
N SER A 194 15.62 -66.63 3.90
CA SER A 194 14.78 -67.45 3.03
C SER A 194 15.48 -68.74 2.59
N VAL A 195 16.77 -68.66 2.22
CA VAL A 195 17.60 -69.82 1.85
C VAL A 195 17.82 -70.74 3.05
N LEU A 196 18.17 -70.19 4.22
CA LEU A 196 18.37 -70.97 5.44
C LEU A 196 17.09 -71.69 5.90
N ASP A 197 15.92 -71.05 5.82
CA ASP A 197 14.65 -71.67 6.17
C ASP A 197 14.19 -72.71 5.14
N LYS A 198 14.43 -72.49 3.84
CA LYS A 198 14.23 -73.51 2.80
C LYS A 198 15.10 -74.75 3.06
N ASP A 199 16.36 -74.57 3.44
CA ASP A 199 17.27 -75.68 3.75
C ASP A 199 16.98 -76.34 5.10
N ARG A 200 16.52 -75.59 6.09
CA ARG A 200 15.98 -76.15 7.34
C ARG A 200 14.78 -77.04 7.05
N LEU A 201 13.82 -76.57 6.25
CA LEU A 201 12.63 -77.33 5.87
C LEU A 201 12.99 -78.56 5.04
N ARG A 202 13.92 -78.45 4.07
CA ARG A 202 14.48 -79.61 3.34
C ARG A 202 15.10 -80.64 4.30
N LYS A 203 15.95 -80.21 5.23
CA LYS A 203 16.57 -81.08 6.24
C LYS A 203 15.54 -81.70 7.17
N GLU A 204 14.44 -81.01 7.46
CA GLU A 204 13.33 -81.56 8.23
C GLU A 204 12.56 -82.62 7.42
N ILE A 205 12.16 -82.31 6.17
CA ILE A 205 11.46 -83.25 5.26
C ILE A 205 12.29 -84.51 5.01
N ILE A 206 13.60 -84.38 4.78
CA ILE A 206 14.50 -85.53 4.59
C ILE A 206 14.56 -86.39 5.86
N GLN A 207 14.63 -85.80 7.04
CA GLN A 207 14.67 -86.57 8.29
C GLN A 207 13.31 -87.13 8.70
N ARG A 208 12.21 -86.46 8.30
CA ARG A 208 10.84 -86.95 8.31
C ARG A 208 10.76 -88.26 7.51
N VAL A 209 10.96 -88.16 6.19
CA VAL A 209 11.03 -89.28 5.21
C VAL A 209 11.86 -90.45 5.73
N ASN A 210 13.08 -90.17 6.23
CA ASN A 210 13.97 -91.23 6.71
C ASN A 210 13.43 -92.01 7.91
N LEU A 211 12.69 -91.40 8.86
CA LEU A 211 12.24 -92.14 10.03
C LEU A 211 11.19 -93.17 9.67
N VAL A 212 10.08 -92.77 9.05
CA VAL A 212 9.01 -93.75 8.78
C VAL A 212 9.41 -94.68 7.62
N ALA A 213 10.43 -94.34 6.82
CA ALA A 213 11.12 -95.33 5.98
C ALA A 213 11.90 -96.38 6.79
N THR A 214 12.30 -96.12 8.04
CA THR A 214 12.72 -97.16 8.99
C THR A 214 11.54 -97.83 9.68
N ASP A 215 10.44 -97.13 9.97
CA ASP A 215 9.28 -97.74 10.64
C ASP A 215 8.51 -98.69 9.72
N PHE A 216 8.32 -98.37 8.43
CA PHE A 216 7.80 -99.32 7.43
C PHE A 216 8.69 -100.57 7.35
N ARG A 217 10.02 -100.44 7.43
CA ARG A 217 10.93 -101.59 7.49
C ARG A 217 10.75 -102.42 8.76
N LYS A 218 10.58 -101.80 9.93
CA LYS A 218 10.27 -102.52 11.19
C LYS A 218 8.94 -103.25 11.11
N VAL A 219 7.88 -102.55 10.69
CA VAL A 219 6.51 -103.08 10.59
C VAL A 219 6.47 -104.26 9.62
N ALA A 220 7.05 -104.12 8.42
CA ALA A 220 7.12 -105.22 7.45
C ALA A 220 7.89 -106.44 8.01
N THR A 221 9.00 -106.22 8.73
CA THR A 221 9.80 -107.31 9.33
C THR A 221 9.02 -108.05 10.42
N ASN A 222 8.34 -107.32 11.32
CA ASN A 222 7.53 -107.92 12.38
C ASN A 222 6.31 -108.66 11.81
N GLN A 223 5.59 -108.04 10.87
CA GLN A 223 4.37 -108.60 10.27
C GLN A 223 4.67 -109.94 9.59
N MET A 224 5.77 -110.03 8.84
CA MET A 224 6.19 -111.24 8.12
C MET A 224 6.38 -112.44 9.05
N TRP A 225 6.97 -112.24 10.24
CA TRP A 225 7.18 -113.32 11.22
C TRP A 225 5.88 -113.75 11.91
N GLU A 226 5.01 -112.80 12.27
CA GLU A 226 3.74 -113.14 12.92
C GLU A 226 2.77 -113.85 11.98
N THR A 227 2.64 -113.41 10.73
CA THR A 227 1.66 -113.96 9.78
C THR A 227 1.87 -115.47 9.54
N THR A 228 3.10 -115.94 9.36
CA THR A 228 3.38 -117.36 9.11
C THR A 228 2.99 -118.24 10.31
N ARG A 229 3.27 -117.79 11.54
CA ARG A 229 2.96 -118.56 12.76
C ARG A 229 1.47 -118.58 13.07
N ARG A 230 0.77 -117.47 12.80
CA ARG A 230 -0.65 -117.30 13.16
C ARG A 230 -1.59 -118.02 12.18
N ALA A 231 -1.30 -117.96 10.87
CA ALA A 231 -2.15 -118.51 9.82
C ALA A 231 -2.44 -120.02 9.96
N ILE A 232 -1.47 -120.84 10.39
CA ILE A 232 -1.62 -122.31 10.49
C ILE A 232 -2.66 -122.71 11.55
N LEU A 233 -2.70 -121.98 12.68
CA LEU A 233 -3.62 -122.25 13.79
C LEU A 233 -4.96 -121.52 13.60
N GLU A 234 -4.94 -120.30 13.05
CA GLU A 234 -6.16 -119.55 12.78
C GLU A 234 -7.00 -120.19 11.67
N ASN A 235 -6.42 -120.76 10.60
CA ASN A 235 -7.23 -121.30 9.50
C ASN A 235 -8.23 -122.38 9.98
N ASN A 236 -7.78 -123.34 10.80
CA ASN A 236 -8.65 -124.36 11.41
C ASN A 236 -9.75 -123.75 12.32
N ASN A 237 -9.38 -122.85 13.23
CA ASN A 237 -10.34 -122.27 14.17
C ASN A 237 -11.33 -121.32 13.46
N VAL A 238 -10.84 -120.55 12.48
CA VAL A 238 -11.65 -119.68 11.63
C VAL A 238 -12.60 -120.49 10.77
N THR A 239 -12.27 -121.68 10.25
CA THR A 239 -13.24 -122.49 9.50
C THR A 239 -14.49 -122.82 10.35
N LEU A 240 -14.31 -123.20 11.61
CA LEU A 240 -15.42 -123.51 12.53
C LEU A 240 -16.14 -122.24 13.04
N GLN A 241 -15.38 -121.21 13.42
CA GLN A 241 -15.96 -119.95 13.88
C GLN A 241 -16.68 -119.21 12.75
N LEU A 242 -16.21 -119.27 11.50
CA LEU A 242 -16.82 -118.60 10.35
C LEU A 242 -18.24 -119.12 10.08
N SER A 243 -18.50 -120.43 10.20
CA SER A 243 -19.87 -120.95 10.09
C SER A 243 -20.82 -120.35 11.13
N TRP A 244 -20.38 -120.24 12.38
CA TRP A 244 -21.19 -119.70 13.48
C TRP A 244 -21.33 -118.16 13.38
N VAL A 245 -20.23 -117.45 13.11
CA VAL A 245 -20.20 -115.99 12.90
C VAL A 245 -20.97 -115.59 11.65
N THR A 246 -21.06 -116.41 10.61
CA THR A 246 -21.92 -116.14 9.44
C THR A 246 -23.39 -116.17 9.83
N GLN A 247 -23.82 -117.17 10.61
CA GLN A 247 -25.21 -117.25 11.08
C GLN A 247 -25.56 -116.08 12.02
N GLN A 248 -24.69 -115.77 12.98
CA GLN A 248 -24.88 -114.61 13.88
C GLN A 248 -24.79 -113.28 13.12
N GLY A 249 -23.95 -113.21 12.09
CA GLY A 249 -23.76 -112.05 11.22
C GLY A 249 -24.99 -111.75 10.37
N VAL A 250 -25.72 -112.77 9.90
CA VAL A 250 -27.00 -112.58 9.21
C VAL A 250 -28.06 -111.99 10.14
N GLN A 251 -28.14 -112.45 11.40
CA GLN A 251 -29.03 -111.86 12.40
C GLN A 251 -28.64 -110.41 12.73
N LEU A 252 -27.36 -110.16 13.00
CA LEU A 252 -26.84 -108.82 13.26
C LEU A 252 -26.97 -107.88 12.06
N LEU A 253 -26.95 -108.39 10.82
CA LEU A 253 -27.25 -107.59 9.61
C LEU A 253 -28.72 -107.18 9.58
N GLN A 254 -29.65 -108.10 9.89
CA GLN A 254 -31.08 -107.80 9.95
C GLN A 254 -31.41 -106.81 11.08
N GLU A 255 -30.80 -106.96 12.26
CA GLU A 255 -30.89 -105.99 13.35
C GLU A 255 -30.26 -104.65 12.96
N ASN A 256 -29.10 -104.65 12.28
CA ASN A 256 -28.44 -103.43 11.82
C ASN A 256 -29.23 -102.71 10.71
N GLU A 257 -29.97 -103.44 9.87
CA GLU A 257 -30.89 -102.88 8.88
C GLU A 257 -32.13 -102.26 9.53
N GLN A 258 -32.70 -102.91 10.56
CA GLN A 258 -33.76 -102.29 11.37
C GLN A 258 -33.27 -101.05 12.13
N LEU A 259 -32.08 -101.12 12.74
CA LEU A 259 -31.46 -100.00 13.44
C LEU A 259 -31.09 -98.87 12.49
N LYS A 260 -30.65 -99.14 11.25
CA LYS A 260 -30.53 -98.13 10.18
C LYS A 260 -31.89 -97.53 9.84
N GLY A 261 -32.92 -98.35 9.61
CA GLY A 261 -34.28 -97.88 9.36
C GLY A 261 -34.94 -97.12 10.53
N ILE A 262 -34.34 -97.15 11.73
CA ILE A 262 -34.66 -96.29 12.88
C ILE A 262 -33.75 -95.05 12.90
N GLN A 263 -32.46 -95.21 12.66
CA GLN A 263 -31.45 -94.14 12.59
C GLN A 263 -31.76 -93.15 11.45
N ASP A 264 -32.21 -93.61 10.28
CA ASP A 264 -32.61 -92.77 9.15
C ASP A 264 -33.87 -91.97 9.48
N LYS A 265 -34.83 -92.56 10.21
CA LYS A 265 -36.00 -91.83 10.74
C LYS A 265 -35.61 -90.80 11.80
N LEU A 266 -34.63 -91.13 12.64
CA LEU A 266 -34.08 -90.18 13.61
C LEU A 266 -33.28 -89.06 12.91
N TYR A 267 -32.53 -89.34 11.85
CA TYR A 267 -31.89 -88.31 11.04
C TYR A 267 -32.92 -87.42 10.34
N GLN A 268 -33.99 -87.99 9.75
CA GLN A 268 -35.09 -87.20 9.19
C GLN A 268 -35.78 -86.33 10.27
N GLN A 269 -35.96 -86.84 11.49
CA GLN A 269 -36.49 -86.04 12.61
C GLN A 269 -35.52 -84.94 13.05
N VAL A 270 -34.21 -85.22 13.13
CA VAL A 270 -33.18 -84.23 13.45
C VAL A 270 -33.09 -83.17 12.35
N GLU A 271 -33.06 -83.55 11.08
CA GLU A 271 -33.06 -82.62 9.94
C GLU A 271 -34.32 -81.73 9.94
N MET A 272 -35.49 -82.28 10.23
CA MET A 272 -36.72 -81.49 10.38
C MET A 272 -36.67 -80.54 11.59
N LEU A 273 -36.08 -80.96 12.71
CA LEU A 273 -35.87 -80.12 13.89
C LEU A 273 -34.82 -79.02 13.65
N GLU A 274 -33.71 -79.32 12.96
CA GLU A 274 -32.69 -78.36 12.57
C GLU A 274 -33.23 -77.35 11.56
N ASN A 275 -33.99 -77.78 10.55
CA ASN A 275 -34.66 -76.88 9.61
C ASN A 275 -35.68 -75.97 10.31
N THR A 276 -36.51 -76.49 11.22
CA THR A 276 -37.44 -75.64 12.00
C THR A 276 -36.71 -74.71 12.96
N GLN A 277 -35.61 -75.15 13.59
CA GLN A 277 -34.74 -74.29 14.39
C GLN A 277 -34.08 -73.19 13.55
N GLU A 278 -33.62 -73.47 12.34
CA GLU A 278 -33.02 -72.45 11.48
C GLU A 278 -34.06 -71.45 10.99
N ILE A 279 -35.27 -71.90 10.65
CA ILE A 279 -36.41 -71.02 10.33
C ILE A 279 -36.76 -70.14 11.54
N MET A 280 -36.85 -70.72 12.75
CA MET A 280 -37.08 -69.95 13.98
C MET A 280 -35.96 -68.96 14.28
N ALA A 281 -34.69 -69.31 14.06
CA ALA A 281 -33.55 -68.41 14.23
C ALA A 281 -33.52 -67.28 13.18
N ARG A 282 -33.83 -67.59 11.91
CA ARG A 282 -33.99 -66.60 10.83
C ARG A 282 -35.12 -65.62 11.15
N ASN A 283 -36.28 -66.12 11.60
CA ASN A 283 -37.43 -65.32 12.01
C ASN A 283 -37.13 -64.47 13.24
N SER A 284 -36.53 -65.05 14.29
CA SER A 284 -36.12 -64.36 15.51
C SER A 284 -35.14 -63.21 15.20
N ARG A 285 -34.12 -63.45 14.37
CA ARG A 285 -33.21 -62.41 13.86
C ARG A 285 -33.94 -61.33 13.07
N GLY A 286 -34.95 -61.70 12.28
CA GLY A 286 -35.86 -60.77 11.58
C GLY A 286 -36.64 -59.89 12.55
N HIS A 287 -37.32 -60.50 13.53
CA HIS A 287 -38.06 -59.79 14.57
C HIS A 287 -37.15 -58.89 15.40
N GLN A 288 -35.94 -59.32 15.77
CA GLN A 288 -34.98 -58.50 16.50
C GLN A 288 -34.48 -57.31 15.66
N LYS A 289 -34.27 -57.48 14.35
CA LYS A 289 -33.99 -56.35 13.45
C LYS A 289 -35.16 -55.37 13.37
N VAL A 290 -36.40 -55.87 13.29
CA VAL A 290 -37.61 -55.03 13.33
C VAL A 290 -37.74 -54.30 14.66
N ILE A 291 -37.51 -54.96 15.79
CA ILE A 291 -37.50 -54.35 17.14
C ILE A 291 -36.45 -53.25 17.23
N LEU A 292 -35.23 -53.46 16.72
CA LEU A 292 -34.20 -52.42 16.68
C LEU A 292 -34.63 -51.23 15.80
N MET A 293 -35.18 -51.49 14.60
CA MET A 293 -35.67 -50.43 13.71
C MET A 293 -36.85 -49.63 14.31
N LEU A 294 -37.78 -50.31 14.99
CA LEU A 294 -38.89 -49.67 15.71
C LEU A 294 -38.40 -48.90 16.94
N THR A 295 -37.46 -49.45 17.71
CA THR A 295 -36.86 -48.77 18.86
C THR A 295 -36.16 -47.48 18.43
N GLU A 296 -35.40 -47.54 17.33
CA GLU A 296 -34.71 -46.38 16.77
C GLU A 296 -35.68 -45.36 16.16
N LYS A 297 -36.77 -45.82 15.51
CA LYS A 297 -37.85 -44.93 15.06
C LYS A 297 -38.58 -44.27 16.24
N CYS A 298 -38.82 -44.97 17.34
CA CYS A 298 -39.35 -44.37 18.56
C CYS A 298 -38.35 -43.44 19.25
N ARG A 299 -37.03 -43.71 19.17
CA ARG A 299 -35.99 -42.80 19.66
C ARG A 299 -35.98 -41.50 18.84
N GLN A 300 -36.02 -41.60 17.51
CA GLN A 300 -36.10 -40.45 16.61
C GLN A 300 -37.39 -39.67 16.82
N GLN A 301 -38.55 -40.33 16.83
CA GLN A 301 -39.84 -39.66 17.05
C GLN A 301 -39.90 -38.93 18.40
N ARG A 302 -39.30 -39.47 19.47
CA ARG A 302 -39.16 -38.81 20.78
C ARG A 302 -38.18 -37.63 20.78
N GLN A 303 -37.31 -37.53 19.79
CA GLN A 303 -36.44 -36.38 19.56
C GLN A 303 -37.20 -35.33 18.73
N ASP A 304 -37.83 -35.76 17.62
CA ASP A 304 -38.68 -34.94 16.76
C ASP A 304 -39.80 -34.25 17.57
N THR A 305 -40.44 -34.94 18.52
CA THR A 305 -41.46 -34.33 19.39
C THR A 305 -40.89 -33.29 20.36
N LYS A 306 -39.68 -33.50 20.90
CA LYS A 306 -39.04 -32.50 21.78
C LYS A 306 -38.63 -31.26 21.01
N GLU A 307 -38.12 -31.44 19.79
CA GLU A 307 -37.77 -30.33 18.90
C GLU A 307 -39.04 -29.58 18.47
N ALA A 308 -40.14 -30.28 18.17
CA ALA A 308 -41.44 -29.68 17.93
C ALA A 308 -42.03 -28.96 19.16
N GLU A 309 -41.85 -29.49 20.38
CA GLU A 309 -42.24 -28.83 21.64
C GLU A 309 -41.42 -27.55 21.90
N GLN A 310 -40.10 -27.59 21.67
CA GLN A 310 -39.22 -26.43 21.76
C GLN A 310 -39.57 -25.36 20.73
N LEU A 311 -39.79 -25.75 19.47
CA LEU A 311 -40.23 -24.85 18.41
C LEU A 311 -41.62 -24.28 18.70
N ARG A 312 -42.55 -25.06 19.25
CA ARG A 312 -43.88 -24.58 19.66
C ARG A 312 -43.82 -23.59 20.82
N LEU A 313 -42.93 -23.81 21.79
CA LEU A 313 -42.69 -22.85 22.88
C LEU A 313 -42.10 -21.54 22.34
N LEU A 314 -41.11 -21.61 21.45
CA LEU A 314 -40.51 -20.46 20.80
C LEU A 314 -41.51 -19.69 19.92
N LEU A 315 -42.33 -20.40 19.14
CA LEU A 315 -43.41 -19.81 18.35
C LEU A 315 -44.44 -19.12 19.25
N SER A 316 -44.85 -19.74 20.36
CA SER A 316 -45.80 -19.11 21.29
C SER A 316 -45.24 -17.85 21.96
N GLN A 317 -43.93 -17.83 22.27
CA GLN A 317 -43.24 -16.61 22.71
C GLN A 317 -43.19 -15.56 21.59
N LEU A 318 -42.94 -15.96 20.35
CA LEU A 318 -42.92 -15.05 19.20
C LEU A 318 -44.31 -14.47 18.88
N GLU A 319 -45.37 -15.28 19.01
CA GLU A 319 -46.77 -14.86 18.90
C GLU A 319 -47.16 -13.88 20.00
N GLN A 320 -46.73 -14.11 21.26
CA GLN A 320 -46.95 -13.17 22.36
C GLN A 320 -46.23 -11.84 22.09
N ASN A 321 -44.97 -11.88 21.67
CA ASN A 321 -44.19 -10.69 21.30
C ASN A 321 -44.78 -9.95 20.08
N PHE A 322 -45.34 -10.68 19.11
CA PHE A 322 -46.05 -10.09 17.98
C PHE A 322 -47.37 -9.44 18.43
N GLN A 323 -48.12 -10.06 19.35
CA GLN A 323 -49.34 -9.48 19.91
C GLN A 323 -49.09 -8.25 20.79
N THR A 324 -47.96 -8.16 21.50
CA THR A 324 -47.56 -6.91 22.17
C THR A 324 -47.18 -5.86 21.14
N LEU A 325 -46.26 -6.16 20.21
CA LEU A 325 -45.86 -5.24 19.14
C LEU A 325 -47.06 -4.76 18.28
N GLN A 326 -48.08 -5.59 18.06
CA GLN A 326 -49.29 -5.21 17.35
C GLN A 326 -50.15 -4.23 18.16
N LYS A 327 -50.29 -4.42 19.48
CA LYS A 327 -50.96 -3.47 20.38
C LYS A 327 -50.18 -2.16 20.44
N ASP A 328 -48.86 -2.23 20.61
CA ASP A 328 -47.99 -1.05 20.64
C ASP A 328 -48.06 -0.28 19.31
N ASN A 329 -48.10 -0.97 18.16
CA ASN A 329 -48.28 -0.34 16.85
C ASN A 329 -49.70 0.22 16.64
N GLN A 330 -50.74 -0.34 17.27
CA GLN A 330 -52.09 0.24 17.28
C GLN A 330 -52.15 1.51 18.15
N ILE A 331 -51.49 1.49 19.31
CA ILE A 331 -51.36 2.66 20.20
C ILE A 331 -50.62 3.78 19.46
N LEU A 332 -49.41 3.50 18.94
CA LEU A 332 -48.59 4.46 18.19
C LEU A 332 -49.30 4.99 16.92
N ARG A 333 -50.14 4.19 16.25
CA ARG A 333 -51.01 4.70 15.18
C ARG A 333 -52.05 5.66 15.73
N SER A 334 -52.76 5.30 16.80
CA SER A 334 -53.77 6.19 17.39
C SER A 334 -53.17 7.50 17.93
N GLU A 335 -51.93 7.48 18.41
CA GLU A 335 -51.16 8.67 18.81
C GLU A 335 -50.73 9.48 17.58
N LYS A 336 -50.23 8.83 16.51
CA LYS A 336 -49.91 9.49 15.25
C LYS A 336 -51.15 10.15 14.62
N ASP A 337 -52.28 9.45 14.58
CA ASP A 337 -53.52 9.96 14.00
C ASP A 337 -54.06 11.15 14.82
N GLN A 338 -53.88 11.14 16.15
CA GLN A 338 -54.15 12.30 17.02
C GLN A 338 -53.21 13.48 16.72
N LEU A 339 -51.91 13.22 16.50
CA LEU A 339 -50.93 14.25 16.16
C LEU A 339 -51.16 14.82 14.74
N GLU A 340 -51.55 14.00 13.76
CA GLU A 340 -51.94 14.47 12.43
C GLU A 340 -53.26 15.25 12.46
N GLN A 341 -54.20 14.89 13.35
CA GLN A 341 -55.39 15.72 13.64
C GLN A 341 -55.07 17.03 14.37
N GLN A 342 -53.97 17.12 15.13
CA GLN A 342 -53.50 18.39 15.71
C GLN A 342 -52.78 19.24 14.66
N LEU A 343 -51.89 18.63 13.88
CA LEU A 343 -51.14 19.28 12.80
C LEU A 343 -52.07 19.83 11.72
N SER A 344 -53.10 19.08 11.32
CA SER A 344 -54.08 19.54 10.32
C SER A 344 -54.99 20.66 10.83
N LYS A 345 -55.28 20.72 12.15
CA LYS A 345 -55.95 21.88 12.77
C LYS A 345 -55.05 23.10 12.75
N GLN A 346 -53.80 22.98 13.20
CA GLN A 346 -52.83 24.08 13.15
C GLN A 346 -52.55 24.54 11.71
N GLN A 347 -52.50 23.63 10.73
CA GLN A 347 -52.35 23.99 9.32
C GLN A 347 -53.60 24.69 8.77
N ALA A 348 -54.81 24.31 9.22
CA ALA A 348 -56.04 25.02 8.87
C ALA A 348 -56.09 26.43 9.49
N GLU A 349 -55.68 26.57 10.76
CA GLU A 349 -55.53 27.86 11.45
C GLU A 349 -54.49 28.75 10.75
N VAL A 350 -53.32 28.20 10.38
CA VAL A 350 -52.30 28.89 9.59
C VAL A 350 -52.83 29.29 8.20
N ASN A 351 -53.56 28.41 7.51
CA ASN A 351 -54.14 28.73 6.21
C ASN A 351 -55.21 29.83 6.31
N GLN A 352 -56.04 29.84 7.35
CA GLN A 352 -57.01 30.91 7.59
C GLN A 352 -56.31 32.26 7.83
N LEU A 353 -55.29 32.30 8.69
CA LEU A 353 -54.48 33.50 8.91
C LEU A 353 -53.73 33.94 7.65
N GLN A 354 -53.33 33.00 6.79
CA GLN A 354 -52.71 33.28 5.49
C GLN A 354 -53.72 33.88 4.50
N GLU A 355 -54.95 33.35 4.45
CA GLU A 355 -56.04 33.89 3.62
C GLU A 355 -56.42 35.31 4.06
N GLU A 356 -56.65 35.52 5.37
CA GLU A 356 -56.88 36.85 5.97
C GLU A 356 -55.78 37.85 5.59
N LEU A 357 -54.51 37.44 5.70
CA LEU A 357 -53.35 38.26 5.29
C LEU A 357 -53.37 38.57 3.78
N THR A 358 -53.79 37.63 2.93
CA THR A 358 -53.88 37.90 1.48
C THR A 358 -55.06 38.80 1.11
N GLU A 359 -56.18 38.76 1.83
CA GLU A 359 -57.28 39.71 1.62
C GLU A 359 -56.89 41.12 2.07
N GLU A 360 -56.23 41.29 3.23
CA GLU A 360 -55.64 42.57 3.62
C GLU A 360 -54.62 43.08 2.60
N GLN A 361 -53.79 42.20 2.01
CA GLN A 361 -52.88 42.58 0.93
C GLN A 361 -53.61 42.98 -0.37
N LYS A 362 -54.73 42.34 -0.73
CA LYS A 362 -55.57 42.73 -1.87
C LYS A 362 -56.26 44.08 -1.63
N VAL A 363 -56.82 44.29 -0.43
CA VAL A 363 -57.40 45.57 -0.01
C VAL A 363 -56.35 46.68 -0.10
N ARG A 364 -55.15 46.44 0.43
CA ARG A 364 -54.01 47.37 0.31
C ARG A 364 -53.61 47.63 -1.14
N GLY A 365 -53.44 46.59 -1.96
CA GLY A 365 -53.09 46.73 -3.38
C GLY A 365 -54.14 47.51 -4.18
N SER A 366 -55.43 47.27 -3.91
CA SER A 366 -56.51 48.03 -4.55
C SER A 366 -56.49 49.51 -4.15
N LEU A 367 -56.24 49.83 -2.87
CA LEU A 367 -56.03 51.21 -2.40
C LEU A 367 -54.81 51.85 -3.08
N GLU A 368 -53.70 51.12 -3.23
CA GLU A 368 -52.51 51.58 -3.95
C GLU A 368 -52.82 51.84 -5.45
N THR A 369 -53.66 51.02 -6.11
CA THR A 369 -54.11 51.31 -7.49
C THR A 369 -55.05 52.51 -7.61
N VAL A 370 -55.96 52.74 -6.65
CA VAL A 370 -56.82 53.94 -6.63
C VAL A 370 -55.98 55.20 -6.41
N LEU A 371 -54.97 55.13 -5.53
CA LEU A 371 -54.01 56.23 -5.34
C LEU A 371 -53.18 56.49 -6.61
N ALA A 372 -52.76 55.45 -7.32
CA ALA A 372 -52.07 55.58 -8.61
C ALA A 372 -52.96 56.22 -9.69
N GLN A 373 -54.22 55.79 -9.82
CA GLN A 373 -55.18 56.36 -10.77
C GLN A 373 -55.58 57.81 -10.44
N ALA A 374 -55.73 58.13 -9.15
CA ALA A 374 -55.90 59.52 -8.70
C ALA A 374 -54.67 60.37 -9.05
N THR A 375 -53.46 59.80 -8.97
CA THR A 375 -52.21 60.48 -9.34
C THR A 375 -52.08 60.66 -10.86
N SER A 376 -52.46 59.67 -11.68
CA SER A 376 -52.43 59.81 -13.14
C SER A 376 -53.47 60.83 -13.64
N LEU A 377 -54.69 60.84 -13.10
CA LEU A 377 -55.69 61.86 -13.40
C LEU A 377 -55.20 63.28 -13.04
N LEU A 378 -54.44 63.43 -11.94
CA LEU A 378 -53.78 64.69 -11.59
C LEU A 378 -52.67 65.06 -12.58
N GLN A 379 -51.93 64.09 -13.13
CA GLN A 379 -50.94 64.31 -14.18
C GLN A 379 -51.58 64.69 -15.53
N ASP A 380 -52.66 64.02 -15.95
CA ASP A 380 -53.39 64.34 -17.19
C ASP A 380 -53.95 65.77 -17.16
N ILE A 381 -54.52 66.19 -16.01
CA ILE A 381 -54.97 67.58 -15.75
C ILE A 381 -53.80 68.59 -15.86
N MET A 382 -52.56 68.17 -15.57
CA MET A 382 -51.37 69.02 -15.73
C MET A 382 -50.78 69.00 -17.15
N GLN A 383 -50.91 67.88 -17.87
CA GLN A 383 -50.25 67.65 -19.17
C GLN A 383 -51.08 68.16 -20.36
N MET A 384 -52.42 68.20 -20.23
CA MET A 384 -53.39 68.90 -21.12
C MET A 384 -53.16 70.43 -21.27
N ARG A 385 -52.05 70.95 -20.75
CA ARG A 385 -51.68 72.37 -20.72
C ARG A 385 -50.74 72.81 -21.85
N THR A 386 -50.13 71.88 -22.60
CA THR A 386 -48.82 72.14 -23.23
C THR A 386 -48.76 72.30 -24.76
N ASP A 387 -49.72 71.79 -25.54
CA ASP A 387 -49.72 71.94 -27.01
C ASP A 387 -50.92 72.73 -27.54
N ALA A 388 -50.92 74.04 -27.25
CA ALA A 388 -51.79 74.99 -27.93
C ALA A 388 -51.02 75.68 -29.08
N ARG A 389 -51.58 75.61 -30.30
CA ARG A 389 -51.31 76.59 -31.35
C ARG A 389 -52.62 77.16 -31.87
N ASP A 390 -52.69 78.48 -31.80
CA ASP A 390 -53.51 79.38 -32.62
C ASP A 390 -55.03 79.09 -32.70
N GLY A 391 -55.73 79.53 -31.65
CA GLY A 391 -56.67 80.62 -31.89
C GLY A 391 -58.14 80.31 -32.21
N ASP A 392 -58.82 79.54 -31.35
CA ASP A 392 -60.02 80.10 -30.68
C ASP A 392 -60.38 79.32 -29.40
N PHE A 393 -61.15 79.94 -28.49
CA PHE A 393 -61.52 79.32 -27.20
C PHE A 393 -62.82 78.53 -27.27
N ASP A 394 -62.75 77.20 -27.23
CA ASP A 394 -63.94 76.34 -27.03
C ASP A 394 -64.19 76.02 -25.54
N VAL A 395 -65.47 76.12 -25.16
CA VAL A 395 -66.06 75.72 -23.87
C VAL A 395 -65.76 74.24 -23.54
N VAL A 396 -65.53 73.40 -24.56
CA VAL A 396 -65.09 72.00 -24.42
C VAL A 396 -63.94 71.84 -23.43
N PHE A 397 -62.93 72.72 -23.42
CA PHE A 397 -61.78 72.60 -22.51
C PHE A 397 -62.15 72.80 -21.03
N GLN A 398 -63.06 73.74 -20.74
CA GLN A 398 -63.60 73.95 -19.39
C GLN A 398 -64.50 72.77 -18.96
N LEU A 399 -65.27 72.21 -19.89
CA LEU A 399 -66.16 71.08 -19.64
C LEU A 399 -65.36 69.81 -19.30
N GLN A 400 -64.38 69.44 -20.13
CA GLN A 400 -63.47 68.30 -19.91
C GLN A 400 -62.73 68.41 -18.57
N ARG A 401 -62.22 69.60 -18.21
CA ARG A 401 -61.55 69.81 -16.93
C ARG A 401 -62.49 69.62 -15.72
N LYS A 402 -63.76 70.03 -15.85
CA LYS A 402 -64.76 69.83 -14.79
C LYS A 402 -65.17 68.36 -14.68
N GLU A 403 -65.29 67.68 -15.82
CA GLU A 403 -65.59 66.25 -15.90
C GLU A 403 -64.49 65.39 -15.27
N LEU A 404 -63.20 65.65 -15.57
CA LEU A 404 -62.06 64.99 -14.94
C LEU A 404 -62.02 65.16 -13.41
N LEU A 405 -62.31 66.37 -12.90
CA LEU A 405 -62.41 66.62 -11.46
C LEU A 405 -63.60 65.89 -10.82
N GLN A 406 -64.71 65.73 -11.55
CA GLN A 406 -65.89 65.00 -11.08
C GLN A 406 -65.68 63.48 -11.12
N GLN A 407 -64.91 62.97 -12.08
CA GLN A 407 -64.43 61.58 -12.13
C GLN A 407 -63.47 61.27 -10.95
N LEU A 408 -62.55 62.18 -10.62
CA LEU A 408 -61.66 62.05 -9.46
C LEU A 408 -62.44 61.95 -8.13
N LEU A 409 -63.50 62.77 -7.97
CA LEU A 409 -64.38 62.71 -6.80
C LEU A 409 -65.18 61.40 -6.73
N ALA A 410 -65.64 60.88 -7.88
CA ALA A 410 -66.33 59.60 -7.97
C ALA A 410 -65.42 58.41 -7.59
N LEU A 411 -64.17 58.41 -8.07
CA LEU A 411 -63.16 57.41 -7.68
C LEU A 411 -62.93 57.40 -6.17
N LEU A 412 -62.61 58.54 -5.56
CA LEU A 412 -62.30 58.62 -4.13
C LEU A 412 -63.51 58.29 -3.24
N SER A 413 -64.73 58.66 -3.66
CA SER A 413 -65.95 58.29 -2.92
C SER A 413 -66.29 56.79 -3.04
N SER A 414 -66.04 56.16 -4.18
CA SER A 414 -66.22 54.70 -4.33
C SER A 414 -65.27 53.90 -3.42
N ALA A 415 -64.00 54.31 -3.32
CA ALA A 415 -63.00 53.65 -2.47
C ALA A 415 -63.30 53.77 -0.95
N MET A 416 -63.97 54.85 -0.53
CA MET A 416 -64.43 55.01 0.85
C MET A 416 -65.52 53.99 1.23
N VAL A 417 -66.43 53.65 0.30
CA VAL A 417 -67.48 52.64 0.53
C VAL A 417 -66.88 51.25 0.68
N SER A 418 -65.86 50.91 -0.11
CA SER A 418 -65.15 49.62 -0.04
C SER A 418 -64.57 49.30 1.35
N LYS A 419 -64.23 50.32 2.14
CA LYS A 419 -63.57 50.14 3.44
C LYS A 419 -64.51 49.85 4.61
N LEU A 420 -65.83 50.09 4.48
CA LEU A 420 -66.77 49.95 5.60
C LEU A 420 -67.36 48.54 5.76
N HIS A 421 -67.27 47.70 4.72
CA HIS A 421 -68.00 46.42 4.66
C HIS A 421 -67.27 45.21 5.27
N LEU A 422 -65.99 45.33 5.64
CA LEU A 422 -65.15 44.21 6.11
C LEU A 422 -64.91 44.19 7.64
N GLY A 423 -65.65 44.99 8.40
CA GLY A 423 -65.42 45.24 9.83
C GLY A 423 -66.32 44.49 10.82
N MET A 424 -66.86 43.31 10.49
CA MET A 424 -67.84 42.62 11.35
C MET A 424 -67.79 41.09 11.22
N GLY A 425 -66.96 40.43 12.04
CA GLY A 425 -66.66 38.99 11.85
C GLY A 425 -66.02 38.24 13.03
N CYS A 426 -66.18 38.73 14.27
CA CYS A 426 -66.48 37.90 15.43
C CYS A 426 -65.45 36.86 15.96
N HIS A 427 -64.70 37.23 17.02
CA HIS A 427 -64.20 36.28 18.03
C HIS A 427 -65.31 35.32 18.49
N LYS A 428 -64.98 34.03 18.68
CA LYS A 428 -65.76 33.13 19.55
C LYS A 428 -64.86 32.20 20.36
N ASP A 429 -64.82 32.44 21.67
CA ASP A 429 -64.41 31.45 22.66
C ASP A 429 -65.20 30.15 22.52
N LYS A 430 -64.52 29.00 22.64
CA LYS A 430 -65.07 27.76 23.21
C LYS A 430 -64.02 26.91 23.93
N GLN A 431 -63.72 27.27 25.17
CA GLN A 431 -63.66 26.28 26.25
C GLN A 431 -65.11 25.90 26.69
N PRO A 432 -65.33 24.94 27.59
CA PRO A 432 -64.58 23.70 27.87
C PRO A 432 -65.51 22.46 27.91
N GLN A 433 -64.98 21.24 28.11
CA GLN A 433 -65.69 20.16 28.82
C GLN A 433 -64.74 19.06 29.31
N GLY A 434 -65.18 18.21 30.26
CA GLY A 434 -64.28 17.38 31.08
C GLY A 434 -64.79 15.97 31.48
N PRO A 435 -64.07 15.29 32.41
CA PRO A 435 -64.31 13.90 32.90
C PRO A 435 -65.57 13.81 33.81
N PRO A 436 -66.11 12.64 34.26
CA PRO A 436 -65.36 11.54 34.95
C PRO A 436 -65.97 10.08 34.94
N LYS A 437 -65.46 9.22 35.86
CA LYS A 437 -66.07 8.01 36.51
C LYS A 437 -65.85 6.62 35.87
N GLU A 438 -65.15 5.68 36.54
CA GLU A 438 -65.51 4.75 37.67
C GLU A 438 -65.76 3.31 37.14
N SER A 439 -65.30 2.23 37.79
CA SER A 439 -65.67 1.83 39.15
C SER A 439 -64.72 0.77 39.77
N ARG A 440 -64.88 0.50 41.08
CA ARG A 440 -64.13 -0.51 41.87
C ARG A 440 -64.99 -1.72 42.22
N THR A 441 -64.44 -2.93 42.12
CA THR A 441 -64.70 -4.10 42.99
C THR A 441 -63.39 -4.92 43.03
N SER A 442 -62.82 -5.41 44.14
CA SER A 442 -63.32 -6.05 45.38
C SER A 442 -63.30 -7.58 45.33
N ALA A 443 -62.13 -8.20 45.60
CA ALA A 443 -62.01 -9.62 45.95
C ALA A 443 -60.74 -9.94 46.78
N GLN A 444 -60.92 -10.02 48.10
CA GLN A 444 -60.33 -10.93 49.11
C GLN A 444 -58.87 -11.46 49.01
N ILE A 445 -58.20 -11.46 50.18
CA ILE A 445 -56.99 -12.22 50.53
C ILE A 445 -57.42 -13.42 51.40
N PRO A 446 -56.95 -14.64 51.14
CA PRO A 446 -56.03 -15.32 52.09
C PRO A 446 -54.64 -15.54 51.47
N GLY A 447 -53.59 -15.87 52.21
CA GLY A 447 -53.51 -16.19 53.64
C GLY A 447 -52.56 -17.36 53.87
N THR A 448 -51.30 -17.04 54.17
CA THR A 448 -50.21 -17.95 54.61
C THR A 448 -50.67 -18.97 55.67
N ALA A 449 -50.07 -20.16 55.83
CA ALA A 449 -48.63 -20.34 56.02
C ALA A 449 -48.10 -21.78 55.85
N THR A 450 -46.77 -21.89 55.96
CA THR A 450 -45.97 -23.13 56.00
C THR A 450 -46.28 -24.03 57.19
N ALA A 451 -46.45 -25.34 56.95
CA ALA A 451 -46.33 -26.40 57.96
C ALA A 451 -45.82 -27.70 57.33
N SER A 452 -45.09 -28.50 58.12
CA SER A 452 -44.51 -29.81 57.75
C SER A 452 -43.39 -29.82 56.69
N LEU A 453 -42.20 -29.35 57.08
CA LEU A 453 -40.92 -29.61 56.38
C LEU A 453 -39.90 -30.33 57.30
N LEU A 454 -40.37 -31.03 58.34
CA LEU A 454 -39.50 -31.53 59.43
C LEU A 454 -40.01 -32.80 60.15
N GLN A 455 -40.72 -33.71 59.48
CA GLN A 455 -41.14 -34.96 60.15
C GLN A 455 -41.21 -36.23 59.27
N GLN A 456 -40.21 -36.48 58.42
CA GLN A 456 -39.92 -37.85 57.96
C GLN A 456 -38.46 -38.12 57.51
N LEU A 457 -37.49 -37.36 58.02
CA LEU A 457 -36.05 -37.60 57.82
C LEU A 457 -35.43 -38.36 59.01
N SER A 458 -35.94 -39.56 59.30
CA SER A 458 -35.51 -40.35 60.47
C SER A 458 -35.54 -41.88 60.22
N ALA A 459 -35.00 -42.32 59.07
CA ALA A 459 -34.86 -43.74 58.73
C ALA A 459 -33.62 -44.04 57.86
N ILE A 460 -32.47 -43.45 58.20
CA ILE A 460 -31.20 -43.77 57.53
C ILE A 460 -30.78 -45.19 57.90
N THR A 461 -30.63 -46.05 56.90
CA THR A 461 -29.83 -47.28 57.00
C THR A 461 -28.71 -47.24 55.95
N THR A 462 -27.60 -47.92 56.24
CA THR A 462 -26.33 -47.70 55.55
C THR A 462 -26.18 -48.51 54.27
N TYR A 463 -25.81 -47.83 53.18
CA TYR A 463 -25.39 -48.46 51.93
C TYR A 463 -24.22 -49.43 52.14
N LYS A 464 -24.22 -50.54 51.38
CA LYS A 464 -23.04 -51.39 51.18
C LYS A 464 -22.65 -51.41 49.70
N PRO A 465 -21.37 -51.63 49.34
CA PRO A 465 -20.98 -51.75 47.94
C PRO A 465 -21.63 -52.97 47.29
N GLY A 466 -22.57 -52.75 46.35
CA GLY A 466 -23.22 -53.85 45.61
C GLY A 466 -24.54 -53.52 44.92
N ASP A 467 -25.27 -52.49 45.35
CA ASP A 467 -26.66 -52.25 44.90
C ASP A 467 -26.81 -51.48 43.57
N LEU A 468 -25.70 -51.31 42.82
CA LEU A 468 -25.71 -50.83 41.44
C LEU A 468 -25.39 -52.01 40.51
N GLY A 469 -26.43 -52.55 39.86
CA GLY A 469 -26.45 -53.87 39.22
C GLY A 469 -25.63 -54.00 37.92
N LEU A 470 -24.30 -53.87 38.00
CA LEU A 470 -23.36 -54.02 36.88
C LEU A 470 -22.36 -55.19 37.04
N VAL A 471 -22.55 -56.05 38.04
CA VAL A 471 -21.75 -57.29 38.22
C VAL A 471 -22.67 -58.48 38.55
N PRO A 472 -22.80 -59.49 37.66
CA PRO A 472 -23.54 -60.71 37.97
C PRO A 472 -22.88 -61.52 39.09
N ARG A 473 -23.64 -61.91 40.12
CA ARG A 473 -23.16 -62.79 41.19
C ARG A 473 -22.95 -64.21 40.65
N ARG A 474 -21.79 -64.82 40.92
CA ARG A 474 -21.60 -66.27 40.71
C ARG A 474 -22.46 -67.04 41.72
N VAL A 475 -23.46 -67.77 41.24
CA VAL A 475 -24.13 -68.82 42.02
C VAL A 475 -23.24 -70.07 42.00
N HIS A 476 -22.96 -70.63 43.18
CA HIS A 476 -22.06 -71.78 43.31
C HIS A 476 -22.82 -73.09 43.06
N ILE A 477 -22.82 -73.56 41.82
CA ILE A 477 -23.30 -74.90 41.48
C ILE A 477 -22.14 -75.89 41.70
N PRO A 478 -22.33 -77.03 42.39
CA PRO A 478 -21.29 -78.05 42.50
C PRO A 478 -21.12 -78.79 41.16
N PRO A 479 -19.88 -78.99 40.66
CA PRO A 479 -19.64 -79.62 39.36
C PRO A 479 -19.95 -81.12 39.38
N ASN A 480 -20.57 -81.60 38.30
CA ASN A 480 -20.82 -83.03 38.04
C ASN A 480 -19.47 -83.77 37.90
N PRO A 481 -19.22 -84.90 38.61
CA PRO A 481 -17.93 -85.59 38.60
C PRO A 481 -17.47 -86.18 37.25
N GLN A 482 -18.28 -86.12 36.19
CA GLN A 482 -17.93 -86.69 34.89
C GLN A 482 -17.08 -85.75 34.00
N ASP A 483 -17.29 -84.43 34.07
CA ASP A 483 -16.64 -83.46 33.16
C ASP A 483 -15.15 -83.21 33.46
N LEU A 484 -14.68 -83.55 34.68
CA LEU A 484 -13.29 -83.34 35.12
C LEU A 484 -12.27 -84.32 34.49
N ARG A 485 -12.73 -85.24 33.64
CA ARG A 485 -11.88 -86.24 32.95
C ARG A 485 -11.34 -85.76 31.60
N SER A 486 -11.81 -84.60 31.10
CA SER A 486 -11.54 -84.11 29.74
C SER A 486 -10.53 -82.95 29.65
N LEU A 487 -9.93 -82.52 30.78
CA LEU A 487 -9.07 -81.33 30.86
C LEU A 487 -7.62 -81.66 31.24
N SER A 488 -6.68 -80.93 30.63
CA SER A 488 -5.23 -81.17 30.75
C SER A 488 -4.68 -80.82 32.15
N TYR A 489 -3.56 -81.45 32.52
CA TYR A 489 -2.91 -81.28 33.83
C TYR A 489 -2.58 -79.82 34.19
N VAL A 490 -2.10 -79.03 33.22
CA VAL A 490 -1.74 -77.62 33.41
C VAL A 490 -2.96 -76.77 33.78
N SER A 491 -4.15 -77.14 33.31
CA SER A 491 -5.41 -76.45 33.64
C SER A 491 -5.90 -76.71 35.08
N ARG A 492 -5.25 -77.60 35.85
CA ARG A 492 -5.61 -77.88 37.26
C ARG A 492 -4.89 -76.99 38.28
N MET A 493 -3.80 -76.33 37.91
CA MET A 493 -2.97 -75.53 38.83
C MET A 493 -2.73 -74.13 38.26
N GLY A 494 -3.49 -73.15 38.74
CA GLY A 494 -3.44 -71.77 38.25
C GLY A 494 -2.81 -70.77 39.23
N ILE A 495 -1.83 -70.01 38.70
CA ILE A 495 -1.30 -68.74 39.23
C ILE A 495 -0.36 -68.84 40.44
N CYS A 496 0.79 -68.16 40.33
CA CYS A 496 1.85 -68.09 41.34
C CYS A 496 1.64 -66.93 42.33
N GLN A 497 2.27 -67.05 43.51
CA GLN A 497 2.72 -65.89 44.30
C GLN A 497 4.25 -65.96 44.48
N LEU A 498 4.89 -64.80 44.65
CA LEU A 498 6.33 -64.68 44.84
C LEU A 498 6.76 -65.12 46.25
N GLN A 499 7.96 -65.69 46.34
CA GLN A 499 8.94 -65.30 47.36
C GLN A 499 10.37 -65.62 46.90
N ASN A 500 11.35 -64.88 47.42
CA ASN A 500 12.77 -64.99 47.05
C ASN A 500 13.44 -66.25 47.62
N THR A 501 14.44 -66.77 46.91
CA THR A 501 15.79 -67.01 47.49
C THR A 501 16.83 -67.23 46.38
N ASN A 502 18.12 -67.20 46.72
CA ASN A 502 19.23 -67.08 45.79
C ASN A 502 19.76 -68.42 45.23
N GLU A 503 20.61 -68.27 44.20
CA GLU A 503 21.96 -68.87 44.10
C GLU A 503 22.23 -70.21 43.38
N ILE A 504 23.45 -70.25 42.84
CA ILE A 504 24.27 -71.38 42.36
C ILE A 504 23.97 -71.93 40.94
N TYR A 505 25.05 -72.39 40.30
CA TYR A 505 25.26 -72.61 38.87
C TYR A 505 25.39 -74.14 38.55
N PRO A 506 25.82 -74.65 37.37
CA PRO A 506 25.10 -75.75 36.71
C PRO A 506 25.86 -77.10 36.64
N SER A 507 25.14 -78.21 36.39
CA SER A 507 25.50 -79.32 35.46
C SER A 507 24.55 -80.53 35.55
N GLY A 508 24.60 -81.45 34.57
CA GLY A 508 23.95 -82.78 34.63
C GLY A 508 22.70 -82.94 33.74
N ALA A 509 22.78 -83.01 32.40
CA ALA A 509 23.30 -84.09 31.56
C ALA A 509 22.29 -85.25 31.24
N LEU A 510 21.98 -85.35 29.94
CA LEU A 510 21.64 -86.58 29.16
C LEU A 510 20.43 -87.46 29.58
N LYS A 511 19.45 -87.56 28.66
CA LYS A 511 19.29 -88.75 27.78
C LYS A 511 18.24 -88.58 26.64
N LYS A 512 18.71 -88.82 25.40
CA LYS A 512 18.07 -89.58 24.29
C LYS A 512 16.66 -89.16 23.80
N PHE A 513 16.53 -88.63 22.57
CA PHE A 513 16.12 -89.34 21.32
C PHE A 513 14.60 -89.67 21.21
N ARG A 514 13.90 -89.60 20.06
CA ARG A 514 14.20 -89.33 18.61
C ARG A 514 12.91 -88.72 17.98
N LYS A 515 12.96 -87.84 16.96
CA LYS A 515 12.72 -88.11 15.49
C LYS A 515 11.49 -89.01 15.22
N PHE A 516 10.58 -88.83 14.24
CA PHE A 516 10.29 -87.89 13.12
C PHE A 516 8.91 -88.29 12.47
N SER A 517 8.64 -88.22 11.13
CA SER A 517 7.31 -88.60 10.53
C SER A 517 7.28 -88.90 9.00
N LEU A 518 6.37 -89.77 8.49
CA LEU A 518 6.09 -90.06 7.04
C LEU A 518 7.27 -90.70 6.26
N PRO A 519 7.09 -91.66 5.33
CA PRO A 519 6.60 -91.34 3.98
C PRO A 519 5.82 -92.46 3.23
N LYS A 520 5.29 -92.12 2.05
CA LYS A 520 5.04 -93.07 0.95
C LYS A 520 6.38 -93.61 0.41
N PRO A 521 6.37 -94.68 -0.40
CA PRO A 521 7.24 -94.72 -1.56
C PRO A 521 6.47 -94.81 -2.90
N PHE A 522 7.08 -94.22 -3.93
CA PHE A 522 6.81 -94.54 -5.35
C PHE A 522 7.45 -95.91 -5.68
N LEU A 523 7.40 -96.53 -6.86
CA LEU A 523 7.84 -96.13 -8.21
C LEU A 523 7.25 -97.19 -9.19
N TYR A 524 6.99 -96.95 -10.48
CA TYR A 524 7.91 -96.47 -11.51
C TYR A 524 7.15 -95.91 -12.74
N ARG A 525 7.88 -95.56 -13.80
CA ARG A 525 7.40 -94.87 -15.01
C ARG A 525 7.40 -95.78 -16.24
N LYS A 526 6.27 -95.88 -16.93
CA LYS A 526 6.20 -95.97 -18.39
C LYS A 526 4.89 -95.36 -18.88
#